data_AF-A0A395URI1-F1
#
_entry.id   AF-A0A395URI1-F1
#
_cell.length_a   1.000
_cell.length_b   1.000
_cell.length_c   1.000
_cell.angle_alpha   90.00
_cell.angle_beta   90.00
_cell.angle_gamma   90.00
#
_symmetry.space_group_name_H-M   'P 1'
#
loop_
_entity.id
_entity.type
_entity.pdbx_description
1 polymer ?
#
loop_
_entity_poly.entity_id
_entity_poly.type
_entity_poly.pdbx_seq_one_letter_code
_entity_poly.pdbx_strand_id
1 'polypeptide(L)' 'MEKIKIKWSSKGMKRRKEICERFGFSSYLTLNHESEVYVRAEDLPVFNETVRRGFLTVLPSGKKA' A
#
# COMPACT_ATOMS: atom_id res chain seq x y z
N MET A 1 13.67 0.27 5.16
CA MET A 1 12.28 0.62 4.79
C MET A 1 12.24 0.72 3.28
N GLU A 2 11.29 0.05 2.63
CA GLU A 2 11.14 0.06 1.18
C GLU A 2 10.03 1.04 0.78
N LYS A 3 10.31 1.89 -0.20
CA LYS A 3 9.33 2.85 -0.74
C LYS A 3 8.55 2.17 -1.86
N ILE A 4 7.25 2.01 -1.66
CA ILE A 4 6.36 1.29 -2.58
C ILE A 4 5.21 2.20 -2.98
N LYS A 5 4.92 2.28 -4.27
CA LYS A 5 3.71 2.94 -4.76
C LYS A 5 2.58 1.91 -4.81
N ILE A 6 1.45 2.22 -4.19
CA ILE A 6 0.28 1.34 -4.14
C ILE A 6 -0.95 2.03 -4.70
N LYS A 7 -1.89 1.24 -5.21
CA LYS A 7 -3.26 1.65 -5.49
C LYS A 7 -4.22 0.90 -4.58
N TRP A 8 -5.13 1.63 -3.95
CA TRP A 8 -6.16 1.06 -3.08
C TRP A 8 -7.30 0.49 -3.92
N SER A 9 -7.75 -0.72 -3.59
CA SER A 9 -9.00 -1.26 -4.13
C SER A 9 -10.20 -0.72 -3.35
N SER A 10 -11.42 -0.85 -3.87
CA SER A 10 -12.64 -0.51 -3.12
C SER A 10 -12.75 -1.29 -1.80
N LYS A 11 -12.23 -2.53 -1.77
CA LYS A 11 -12.11 -3.35 -0.56
C LYS A 11 -11.07 -2.79 0.40
N GLY A 12 -9.92 -2.37 -0.11
CA GLY A 12 -8.87 -1.66 0.64
C GLY A 12 -9.39 -0.39 1.29
N MET A 13 -10.14 0.41 0.55
CA MET A 13 -10.70 1.69 1.01
C MET A 13 -11.60 1.52 2.23
N LYS A 14 -12.40 0.45 2.30
CA LYS A 14 -13.27 0.13 3.45
C LYS A 14 -12.49 -0.15 4.74
N ARG A 15 -11.23 -0.62 4.64
CA ARG A 15 -10.35 -0.94 5.77
C ARG A 15 -9.09 -0.07 5.82
N ARG A 16 -9.12 1.08 5.13
CA ARG A 16 -7.94 1.91 4.93
C ARG A 16 -7.36 2.39 6.24
N LYS A 17 -8.20 2.80 7.18
CA LYS A 17 -7.78 3.28 8.50
C LYS A 17 -6.97 2.20 9.24
N GLU A 18 -7.52 0.99 9.34
CA GLU A 18 -6.86 -0.14 10.01
C GLU A 18 -5.53 -0.52 9.35
N ILE A 19 -5.49 -0.53 8.01
CA ILE A 19 -4.26 -0.84 7.25
C ILE A 19 -3.22 0.27 7.47
N CYS A 20 -3.62 1.54 7.40
CA CYS A 20 -2.72 2.66 7.67
C CYS A 20 -2.17 2.63 9.11
N GLU A 21 -3.00 2.36 10.11
CA GLU A 21 -2.58 2.23 11.50
C GLU A 21 -1.61 1.06 11.70
N ARG A 22 -1.87 -0.10 11.07
CA ARG A 22 -1.02 -1.29 11.18
C ARG A 22 0.39 -1.06 10.63
N PHE A 23 0.50 -0.44 9.47
CA PHE A 23 1.78 -0.24 8.79
C PHE A 23 2.41 1.14 9.03
N GLY A 24 1.74 2.03 9.77
CA GLY A 24 2.17 3.42 9.93
C GLY A 24 2.15 4.23 8.63
N PHE A 25 1.22 3.94 7.71
CA PHE A 25 1.10 4.68 6.46
C PHE A 25 0.46 6.05 6.67
N SER A 26 0.88 7.02 5.87
CA SER A 26 0.22 8.33 5.81
C SER A 26 -1.22 8.23 5.29
N SER A 27 -2.06 9.14 5.75
CA SER A 27 -3.42 9.34 5.25
C SER A 27 -3.46 10.07 3.89
N TYR A 28 -2.33 10.33 3.26
CA TYR A 28 -2.27 10.90 1.92
C TYR A 28 -2.71 9.90 0.84
N LEU A 29 -3.57 10.37 -0.08
CA LEU A 29 -4.12 9.61 -1.19
C LEU A 29 -4.35 10.54 -2.37
N THR A 30 -3.93 10.13 -3.57
CA THR A 30 -4.24 10.87 -4.79
C THR A 30 -5.70 10.66 -5.21
N LEU A 31 -6.21 11.48 -6.13
CA LEU A 31 -7.54 11.30 -6.73
C LEU A 31 -7.73 9.91 -7.38
N ASN A 32 -6.65 9.28 -7.82
CA ASN A 32 -6.65 7.94 -8.42
C ASN A 32 -6.57 6.80 -7.39
N HIS A 33 -6.76 7.11 -6.11
CA HIS A 33 -6.59 6.20 -4.99
C HIS A 33 -5.19 5.60 -4.90
N GLU A 34 -4.16 6.38 -5.22
CA GLU A 34 -2.75 5.94 -5.10
C GLU A 34 -2.10 6.55 -3.87
N SER A 35 -1.21 5.79 -3.23
CA SER A 35 -0.38 6.26 -2.12
C SER A 35 1.06 5.81 -2.31
N GLU A 36 2.00 6.65 -1.88
CA GLU A 36 3.39 6.23 -1.66
C GLU A 36 3.53 5.85 -0.19
N VAL A 37 3.97 4.61 0.06
CA VAL A 37 4.08 4.05 1.41
C VAL A 37 5.48 3.53 1.67
N TYR A 38 5.87 3.55 2.95
CA TYR A 38 7.15 3.03 3.41
C TYR A 38 6.89 1.77 4.22
N VAL A 39 7.33 0.61 3.72
CA VAL A 39 7.11 -0.68 4.38
C VAL A 39 8.40 -1.09 5.09
N ARG A 40 8.31 -1.50 6.35
CA ARG A 40 9.45 -2.06 7.09
C ARG A 40 9.72 -3.49 6.63
N ALA A 41 10.97 -3.93 6.70
CA ALA A 41 11.33 -5.29 6.26
C ALA A 41 10.58 -6.37 7.05
N GLU A 42 10.35 -6.15 8.35
CA GLU A 42 9.57 -7.03 9.23
C GLU A 42 8.09 -7.14 8.82
N ASP A 43 7.54 -6.11 8.20
CA ASP A 43 6.13 -6.03 7.80
C ASP A 43 5.88 -6.54 6.38
N LEU A 44 6.93 -6.80 5.59
CA LEU A 44 6.82 -7.29 4.21
C LEU A 44 5.93 -8.53 4.07
N PRO A 45 6.00 -9.56 4.94
CA PRO A 45 5.11 -10.73 4.83
C PRO A 45 3.63 -10.36 4.97
N VAL A 46 3.30 -9.47 5.91
CA VAL A 46 1.92 -9.02 6.14
C VAL A 46 1.45 -8.11 5.03
N PHE A 47 2.33 -7.25 4.52
CA PHE A 47 2.06 -6.39 3.37
C PHE A 47 1.78 -7.21 2.11
N ASN A 48 2.60 -8.21 1.82
CA ASN A 48 2.42 -9.11 0.67
C ASN A 48 1.09 -9.88 0.76
N GLU A 49 0.70 -10.33 1.96
CA GLU A 49 -0.62 -10.94 2.17
C GLU A 49 -1.76 -9.93 1.97
N THR A 50 -1.57 -8.67 2.36
CA THR A 50 -2.54 -7.58 2.13
C THR A 50 -2.74 -7.31 0.64
N VAL A 51 -1.66 -7.35 -0.14
CA VAL A 51 -1.68 -7.27 -1.61
C VAL A 51 -2.37 -8.51 -2.21
N ARG A 52 -1.95 -9.72 -1.81
CA ARG A 52 -2.52 -10.99 -2.30
C ARG A 52 -4.02 -11.11 -2.04
N ARG A 53 -4.52 -10.60 -0.90
CA ARG A 53 -5.94 -10.56 -0.56
C ARG A 53 -6.74 -9.47 -1.30
N GLY A 54 -6.08 -8.70 -2.16
CA GLY A 54 -6.68 -7.70 -3.03
C GLY A 54 -7.08 -6.39 -2.33
N PHE A 55 -6.51 -6.07 -1.17
CA PHE A 55 -6.74 -4.76 -0.55
C PHE A 55 -5.93 -3.67 -1.26
N LEU A 56 -4.74 -4.02 -1.74
CA LEU A 56 -3.77 -3.13 -2.36
C LEU A 56 -3.26 -3.74 -3.66
N THR A 57 -2.85 -2.90 -4.61
CA THR A 57 -2.07 -3.29 -5.78
C THR A 57 -0.75 -2.55 -5.76
N VAL A 58 0.37 -3.26 -5.86
CA VAL A 58 1.69 -2.65 -6.02
C VAL A 58 1.79 -2.11 -7.45
N LEU A 59 2.07 -0.81 -7.57
CA LEU A 59 2.30 -0.17 -8.85
C LEU A 59 3.79 -0.28 -9.20
N PRO A 60 4.15 -0.44 -10.48
CA PRO A 60 5.54 -0.47 -10.90
C PRO A 60 6.22 0.84 -10.49
N SER A 61 7.33 0.73 -9.78
CA SER A 61 8.23 1.86 -9.57
C SER A 61 8.83 2.20 -10.94
N GLY A 62 8.61 3.43 -11.41
CA GLY A 62 9.05 3.86 -12.72
C GLY A 62 10.57 3.77 -12.88
N LYS A 63 11.05 2.63 -13.35
CA LYS A 63 12.24 2.50 -14.19
C LYS A 63 11.81 1.76 -15.45
N LYS A 64 11.23 2.50 -16.39
CA LYS A 64 11.35 2.09 -17.79
C LYS A 64 12.82 2.28 -18.15
N ALA A 65 13.45 1.20 -18.59
CA ALA A 65 14.73 1.23 -19.30
C ALA A 65 14.61 2.07 -20.57
#